data_AF-A0A521A3L1-F1
#
_entry.id   AF-A0A521A3L1-F1
#
_cell.length_a   1.000
_cell.length_b   1.000
_cell.length_c   1.000
_cell.angle_alpha   90.00
_cell.angle_beta   90.00
_cell.angle_gamma   90.00
#
_symmetry.space_group_name_H-M   'P 1'
#
loop_
_entity.id
_entity.type
_entity.pdbx_description
1 polymer ?
#
loop_
_entity_poly.entity_id
_entity_poly.type
_entity_poly.pdbx_seq_one_letter_code
_entity_poly.pdbx_strand_id
1 'polypeptide(L)' 'MVSKTYKFILSGGGTGGHIYPAIAIADELKGRYPEAEFLFVGAKGRMEMEK' A
#
# COMPACT_ATOMS: atom_id res chain seq x y z
N MET A 1 2.51 -8.64 26.76
CA MET A 1 2.99 -7.57 25.86
C MET A 1 2.08 -7.53 24.65
N VAL A 2 1.51 -6.38 24.32
CA VAL A 2 0.77 -6.22 23.05
C VAL A 2 1.82 -6.05 21.96
N SER A 3 1.90 -6.99 21.01
CA SER A 3 2.69 -6.79 19.79
C SER A 3 2.11 -5.59 19.07
N LYS A 4 2.94 -4.59 18.77
CA LYS A 4 2.48 -3.35 18.15
C LYS A 4 2.40 -3.56 16.64
N THR A 5 1.22 -3.86 16.14
CA THR A 5 0.95 -3.95 14.70
C THR A 5 0.98 -2.57 14.05
N TYR A 6 1.88 -2.36 13.09
CA TYR A 6 1.91 -1.15 12.28
C TYR A 6 0.76 -1.16 11.27
N LYS A 7 0.12 0.00 11.08
CA LYS A 7 -0.91 0.21 10.06
C LYS A 7 -0.46 1.31 9.12
N PHE A 8 -0.34 1.01 7.84
CA PHE A 8 0.13 1.93 6.81
C PHE A 8 -1.00 2.25 5.84
N ILE A 9 -1.14 3.54 5.51
CA ILE A 9 -2.02 4.01 4.43
C ILE A 9 -1.13 4.57 3.32
N LEU A 10 -1.28 4.04 2.13
CA LEU A 10 -0.55 4.43 0.93
C LEU A 10 -1.51 5.13 -0.02
N SER A 11 -1.25 6.41 -0.28
CA SER A 11 -2.09 7.26 -1.13
C SER A 11 -1.33 7.64 -2.40
N GLY A 12 -2.01 7.63 -3.54
CA GLY A 12 -1.44 7.98 -4.84
C GLY A 12 -2.50 8.28 -5.90
N GLY A 13 -2.09 8.89 -7.02
CA GLY A 13 -2.97 9.11 -8.18
C GLY A 13 -3.30 7.80 -8.90
N GLY A 14 -4.45 7.73 -9.59
CA GLY A 14 -4.91 6.50 -10.26
C GLY A 14 -4.21 6.16 -11.58
N THR A 15 -2.90 6.37 -11.70
CA THR A 15 -2.11 6.00 -12.89
C THR A 15 -0.93 5.12 -12.48
N GLY A 16 -0.45 4.28 -13.41
CA GLY A 16 0.68 3.36 -13.17
C GLY A 16 1.89 4.03 -12.50
N GLY A 17 2.20 5.28 -12.88
CA GLY A 17 3.32 6.04 -12.31
C GLY A 17 3.28 6.30 -10.80
N HIS A 18 2.10 6.23 -10.17
CA HIS A 18 1.95 6.41 -8.71
C HIS A 18 1.75 5.09 -7.97
N ILE A 19 1.14 4.10 -8.63
CA ILE A 19 0.85 2.78 -8.08
C ILE A 19 2.13 1.99 -7.85
N TYR A 20 3.03 1.93 -8.84
CA TYR A 20 4.26 1.16 -8.72
C TYR A 20 5.17 1.65 -7.58
N PRO A 21 5.37 2.97 -7.39
CA PRO A 21 6.05 3.47 -6.19
C PRO A 21 5.35 3.08 -4.88
N ALA A 22 4.02 3.18 -4.80
CA ALA A 22 3.27 2.80 -3.60
C ALA A 22 3.44 1.31 -3.28
N ILE A 23 3.42 0.43 -4.30
CA ILE A 23 3.66 -1.00 -4.14
C ILE A 23 5.10 -1.27 -3.68
N ALA A 24 6.09 -0.62 -4.29
CA ALA A 24 7.50 -0.80 -3.92
C ALA A 24 7.77 -0.42 -2.45
N ILE A 25 7.12 0.65 -1.97
CA ILE A 25 7.18 1.05 -0.55
C ILE A 25 6.50 0.00 0.33
N ALA A 26 5.33 -0.51 -0.06
CA ALA A 26 4.61 -1.52 0.70
C ALA A 26 5.41 -2.82 0.85
N ASP A 27 6.07 -3.27 -0.23
CA ASP A 27 6.87 -4.50 -0.24
C ASP A 27 8.06 -4.42 0.73
N GLU A 28 8.76 -3.28 0.72
CA GLU A 28 9.84 -2.99 1.67
C GLU A 28 9.34 -3.01 3.13
N LEU A 29 8.24 -2.30 3.39
CA LEU A 29 7.65 -2.22 4.72
C LEU A 29 7.16 -3.58 5.22
N LYS A 30 6.63 -4.43 4.34
CA LYS A 30 6.23 -5.79 4.66
C LYS A 30 7.43 -6.66 5.04
N GLY A 31 8.58 -6.45 4.40
CA GLY A 31 9.84 -7.10 4.78
C GLY A 31 10.31 -6.72 6.19
N ARG A 32 10.17 -5.44 6.58
CA ARG A 32 10.55 -4.95 7.93
C ARG A 32 9.54 -5.29 9.00
N TYR A 33 8.26 -5.26 8.64
CA TYR A 33 7.12 -5.41 9.56
C TYR A 33 6.16 -6.46 9.02
N PRO A 34 6.45 -7.76 9.20
CA PRO A 34 5.64 -8.85 8.64
C PRO A 34 4.18 -8.86 9.12
N GLU A 35 3.92 -8.31 10.30
CA GLU A 35 2.58 -8.24 10.90
C GLU A 35 1.81 -6.96 10.49
N ALA A 36 2.38 -6.07 9.68
CA ALA A 36 1.76 -4.80 9.36
C ALA A 36 0.53 -4.93 8.45
N GLU A 37 -0.44 -4.02 8.64
CA GLU A 37 -1.64 -3.89 7.82
C GLU A 37 -1.48 -2.73 6.83
N PHE A 38 -1.94 -2.92 5.59
CA PHE A 38 -1.80 -1.94 4.52
C PHE A 38 -3.15 -1.59 3.90
N LEU A 39 -3.38 -0.30 3.66
CA LEU A 39 -4.52 0.21 2.91
C LEU A 39 -4.02 1.11 1.78
N PHE A 40 -4.38 0.76 0.54
CA PHE A 40 -4.14 1.61 -0.62
C PHE A 40 -5.36 2.48 -0.88
N VAL A 41 -5.15 3.78 -1.05
CA VAL A 41 -6.20 4.77 -1.32
C VAL A 41 -5.86 5.51 -2.60
N GLY A 42 -6.65 5.26 -3.65
CA GLY A 42 -6.46 5.85 -4.98
C GLY A 42 -7.72 6.50 -5.54
N ALA A 43 -7.60 7.10 -6.71
CA ALA A 43 -8.72 7.69 -7.42
C ALA A 43 -9.64 6.59 -7.99
N LYS A 44 -10.90 6.58 -7.56
CA LYS A 44 -11.94 5.65 -8.01
C LYS A 44 -12.08 5.68 -9.55
N GLY A 45 -11.91 4.55 -10.23
CA GLY A 45 -12.24 4.40 -11.65
C GLY A 45 -11.09 4.51 -12.67
N ARG A 46 -9.83 4.31 -12.27
CA ARG A 46 -8.72 4.13 -13.23
C ARG A 46 -7.95 2.84 -12.91
N MET A 47 -7.77 1.98 -13.91
CA MET A 47 -6.94 0.73 -14.02
C MET A 47 -6.76 -0.23 -12.82
N GLU A 48 -7.09 0.12 -11.58
CA GLU A 48 -6.71 -0.56 -10.34
C GLU A 48 -7.79 -1.48 -9.75
N MET A 49 -8.80 -1.87 -10.52
CA MET A 49 -9.79 -2.89 -10.08
C MET A 49 -9.95 -4.05 -11.06
N GLU A 50 -9.23 -4.07 -12.17
CA GLU A 50 -9.36 -5.10 -13.20
C GLU A 50 -8.03 -5.84 -13.40
N LYS A 51 -7.59 -6.53 -12.34
CA LYS A 51 -7.14 -7.93 -12.42
C LYS A 51 -7.01 -8.57 -11.04
#